data_AF-A0A1A8RKH1-F1
#
_entry.id   AF-A0A1A8RKH1-F1
#
_cell.length_a   1.000
_cell.length_b   1.000
_cell.length_c   1.000
_cell.angle_alpha   90.00
_cell.angle_beta   90.00
_cell.angle_gamma   90.00
#
_symmetry.space_group_name_H-M   'P 1'
#
loop_
_entity.id
_entity.type
_entity.pdbx_description
1 polymer ?
#
loop_
_entity_poly.entity_id
_entity_poly.type
_entity_poly.pdbx_seq_one_letter_code
_entity_poly.pdbx_strand_id
1 'polypeptide(L)' 'NNMASFVRQLNMYGFRKVVNIEQSGLVKPERDDTEFQHLYFLQGHEHMLEHIKRKVSIVKSEETKVRQE' A
#
# COMPACT_ATOMS: atom_id res chain seq x y z
N ASN A 1 18.25 -1.34 -1.54
CA ASN A 1 17.35 -2.49 -1.32
C ASN A 1 16.59 -2.28 0.00
N ASN A 2 15.44 -1.59 -0.02
CA ASN A 2 14.71 -1.18 1.20
C ASN A 2 13.24 -1.62 1.09
N MET A 3 12.84 -2.61 1.90
CA MET A 3 11.48 -3.15 1.91
C MET A 3 10.42 -2.09 2.25
N ALA A 4 10.73 -1.13 3.13
CA ALA A 4 9.79 -0.08 3.51
C ALA A 4 9.43 0.84 2.33
N SER A 5 10.40 1.13 1.45
CA SER A 5 10.16 1.91 0.23
C SER A 5 9.25 1.17 -0.76
N PHE A 6 9.41 -0.15 -0.89
CA PHE A 6 8.53 -0.98 -1.72
C PHE A 6 7.09 -1.01 -1.19
N VAL A 7 6.92 -1.25 0.11
CA VAL A 7 5.59 -1.24 0.76
C VAL A 7 4.93 0.14 0.64
N ARG A 8 5.69 1.24 0.71
CA ARG A 8 5.16 2.58 0.47
C ARG A 8 4.57 2.72 -0.94
N GLN A 9 5.23 2.18 -1.97
CA GLN A 9 4.71 2.20 -3.32
C GLN A 9 3.40 1.41 -3.42
N LEU A 10 3.34 0.20 -2.86
CA LEU A 10 2.11 -0.60 -2.80
C LEU A 10 0.94 0.18 -2.18
N ASN A 11 1.19 0.84 -1.03
CA ASN A 11 0.18 1.64 -0.34
C ASN A 11 -0.33 2.81 -1.20
N MET A 12 0.57 3.48 -1.93
CA MET A 12 0.21 4.60 -2.82
C MET A 12 -0.66 4.16 -4.00
N TYR A 13 -0.55 2.91 -4.43
CA TYR A 13 -1.41 2.33 -5.46
C TYR A 13 -2.60 1.55 -4.89
N GLY A 14 -2.82 1.61 -3.57
CA GLY A 14 -4.01 1.07 -2.93
C GLY A 14 -3.98 -0.41 -2.59
N PHE A 15 -2.83 -1.08 -2.73
CA PHE A 15 -2.66 -2.42 -2.20
C PHE A 15 -2.83 -2.44 -0.69
N ARG A 16 -3.35 -3.54 -0.15
CA ARG A 16 -3.55 -3.73 1.30
C ARG A 16 -2.88 -5.01 1.75
N LYS A 17 -2.24 -4.96 2.93
CA LYS A 17 -1.67 -6.14 3.57
C LYS A 17 -2.79 -7.09 3.97
N VAL A 18 -2.67 -8.35 3.60
CA VAL A 18 -3.56 -9.42 4.06
C VAL A 18 -3.12 -9.81 5.47
N VAL A 19 -4.07 -9.89 6.39
CA VAL A 19 -3.83 -10.34 7.77
C VAL A 19 -4.55 -11.65 7.96
N ASN A 20 -3.80 -12.73 8.15
CA ASN A 20 -4.39 -14.02 8.45
C ASN A 20 -4.73 -14.08 9.95
N ILE A 21 -6.02 -14.00 10.28
CA ILE A 21 -6.52 -13.89 11.67
C ILE A 21 -6.27 -15.20 12.45
N GLU A 22 -6.10 -16.32 11.75
CA GLU A 22 -5.89 -17.64 12.37
C GLU A 22 -4.50 -17.79 13.01
N GLN A 23 -3.55 -16.92 12.70
CA GLN A 23 -2.18 -16.99 13.22
C GLN A 23 -1.98 -16.24 14.56
N SER A 24 -3.06 -15.92 15.28
CA SER A 24 -3.03 -15.27 16.62
C SER A 24 -2.58 -16.22 17.76
N GLY A 25 -2.19 -17.46 17.45
CA GLY A 25 -1.57 -18.39 18.40
C GLY A 25 -0.06 -18.20 18.45
N LEU A 26 0.56 -18.52 19.60
CA LEU A 26 1.99 -18.44 19.94
C LEU A 26 2.92 -19.34 19.07
N VAL A 27 2.59 -19.55 17.81
CA VAL A 27 3.39 -20.32 16.86
C VAL A 27 4.09 -19.30 15.96
N LYS A 28 5.41 -19.16 16.12
CA LYS A 28 6.23 -18.35 15.21
C LYS A 28 5.90 -18.77 13.77
N PRO A 29 5.40 -17.86 12.91
CA PRO A 29 5.27 -18.19 11.51
C PRO A 29 6.68 -18.41 10.96
N GLU A 30 6.99 -19.64 10.52
CA GLU A 30 8.29 -19.98 9.93
C GLU A 30 8.59 -19.22 8.63
N ARG A 31 7.61 -18.49 8.12
CA ARG A 31 7.73 -17.65 6.93
C ARG A 31 7.08 -16.32 7.22
N ASP A 32 7.84 -15.24 7.05
CA ASP A 32 7.30 -13.88 6.94
C ASP A 32 6.51 -13.79 5.61
N ASP A 33 5.39 -14.52 5.52
CA ASP A 33 4.48 -14.52 4.39
C ASP A 33 3.77 -13.15 4.36
N THR A 34 4.49 -12.16 3.83
CA THR A 34 3.97 -10.82 3.66
C THR A 34 3.16 -10.79 2.38
N GLU A 35 1.84 -10.91 2.53
CA GLU A 35 0.91 -10.89 1.41
C GLU A 35 0.23 -9.52 1.26
N PHE A 36 0.08 -9.09 0.00
CA PHE A 36 -0.65 -7.88 -0.37
C PHE A 36 -1.65 -8.19 -1.48
N GLN A 37 -2.83 -7.58 -1.41
CA GLN A 37 -3.87 -7.72 -2.42
C GLN A 37 -4.32 -6.38 -3.01
N HIS A 38 -4.77 -6.42 -4.26
CA HIS A 38 -5.49 -5.35 -4.93
C HIS A 38 -6.51 -5.94 -5.91
N LEU A 39 -7.74 -5.40 -5.97
CA LEU A 39 -8.84 -5.97 -6.75
C LEU A 39 -8.51 -6.13 -8.24
N TYR A 40 -7.72 -5.20 -8.79
CA TYR A 40 -7.32 -5.17 -10.20
C TYR A 40 -5.91 -5.75 -10.47
N PHE A 41 -5.30 -6.42 -9.50
CA PHE A 41 -4.02 -7.10 -9.66
C PHE A 41 -4.25 -8.62 -9.69
N LEU A 42 -4.50 -9.16 -10.89
CA LEU A 42 -4.87 -10.56 -11.11
C LEU A 42 -3.93 -11.23 -12.13
N GLN A 43 -3.55 -12.49 -11.87
CA GLN A 43 -2.69 -13.26 -12.76
C GLN A 43 -3.37 -13.46 -14.12
N GLY A 44 -2.66 -13.17 -15.22
CA GLY A 44 -3.17 -13.31 -16.59
C GLY A 44 -4.06 -12.15 -17.07
N HIS A 45 -4.34 -11.15 -16.23
CA HIS A 45 -5.21 -10.02 -16.57
C HIS A 45 -4.46 -8.68 -16.56
N GLU A 46 -3.40 -8.58 -17.38
CA GLU A 46 -2.54 -7.38 -17.43
C GLU A 46 -3.31 -6.09 -17.75
N HIS A 47 -4.34 -6.15 -18.62
CA HIS A 47 -5.19 -5.01 -18.95
C HIS A 47 -5.86 -4.38 -17.71
N MET A 48 -6.10 -5.14 -16.64
CA MET A 48 -6.70 -4.58 -15.42
C MET A 48 -5.75 -3.65 -14.66
N LEU A 49 -4.43 -3.72 -14.90
CA LEU A 49 -3.44 -2.84 -14.27
C LEU A 49 -3.70 -1.36 -14.59
N GLU A 50 -4.38 -1.05 -15.71
CA GLU A 50 -4.76 0.32 -16.04
C GLU A 50 -5.69 0.95 -14.98
N HIS A 51 -6.42 0.14 -14.22
CA HIS A 51 -7.31 0.60 -13.15
C HIS A 51 -6.58 0.85 -11.82
N ILE A 52 -5.30 0.47 -11.70
CA ILE A 52 -4.48 0.70 -10.50
C ILE A 52 -3.84 2.08 -10.60
N LYS A 53 -4.55 3.10 -10.12
CA LYS A 53 -4.04 4.49 -10.14
C LYS A 53 -3.40 4.87 -8.81
N ARG A 54 -2.37 5.70 -8.90
CA ARG A 54 -1.75 6.31 -7.71
C ARG A 54 -2.79 7.18 -7.01
N LYS A 55 -2.98 6.95 -5.72
CA LYS A 55 -3.71 7.86 -4.85
C LYS A 55 -2.95 9.17 -4.78
N VAL A 56 -3.52 10.22 -5.34
CA VAL A 56 -3.01 11.58 -5.15
C VAL A 56 -3.28 11.91 -3.70
N SER A 57 -2.22 12.06 -2.90
CA SER A 57 -2.37 12.77 -1.64
C SER A 57 -2.89 14.15 -2.02
N ILE A 58 -4.13 14.48 -1.69
CA ILE A 58 -4.54 15.87 -1.61
C ILE A 58 -3.65 16.42 -0.51
N VAL A 59 -2.49 16.93 -0.92
CA VAL A 59 -1.75 17.87 -0.09
C VAL A 59 -2.79 18.96 0.12
N LYS A 60 -3.33 19.07 1.34
CA LYS A 60 -4.04 20.30 1.70
C LYS A 60 -3.01 21.40 1.48
N SER A 61 -3.09 22.05 0.33
CA SER A 61 -2.41 23.28 0.02
C SER A 61 -3.08 24.38 0.84
N GLU A 62 -2.86 24.34 2.15
CA GLU A 62 -3.26 25.32 3.16
C GLU A 62 -2.03 25.32 4.10
N GLU A 63 -1.21 26.35 4.27
CA GLU A 63 -1.39 27.79 4.11
C GLU A 63 -0.05 28.40 3.67
N THR A 64 -0.07 29.22 2.62
CA THR A 64 0.87 30.34 2.51
C THR A 64 0.47 31.35 3.59
N LYS A 65 0.85 31.13 4.85
CA LYS A 65 0.81 32.20 5.84
C LYS A 65 1.97 33.14 5.54
N VAL A 66 1.64 34.17 4.76
CA VAL A 66 2.30 35.48 4.78
C VAL A 66 2.48 35.86 6.25
N ARG A 67 3.70 35.72 6.78
CA ARG A 67 4.10 36.41 8.00
C ARG A 67 4.46 37.84 7.56
N GLN A 68 3.47 38.72 7.60
CA GLN A 68 3.70 40.10 7.99
C GLN A 68 4.01 40.07 9.49
N GLU A 69 5.27 40.35 9.81
CA GLU A 69 5.78 41.27 10.83
C GLU A 69 7.31 41.15 10.89
#